data_AF-A0A833TJA6-F1
#
_entry.id   AF-A0A833TJA6-F1
#
_cell.length_a   1.000
_cell.length_b   1.000
_cell.length_c   1.000
_cell.angle_alpha   90.00
_cell.angle_beta   90.00
_cell.angle_gamma   90.00
#
_symmetry.space_group_name_H-M   'P 1'
#
loop_
_entity.id
_entity.type
_entity.pdbx_description
1 polymer ?
#
loop_
_entity_poly.entity_id
_entity_poly.type
_entity_poly.pdbx_seq_one_letter_code
_entity_poly.pdbx_strand_id
1 'polypeptide(L)'
;MQFFPSLKLVRVTQGEQLAAAVEAVGKSFEVLDGAFHQCSKGNAFFGGERVGYLDIAFGCTLAWLRALEKIVGVKLFDEVKHPALAKWMDSFCSDPAVDGLIPETDRFIEFLKLLPGAPPRH
;
A
#
# COMPACT_ATOMS: atom_id res chain seq x y z
N MET A 1 -10.74 8.21 2.43
CA MET A 1 -9.44 7.52 2.30
C MET A 1 -8.67 8.13 1.13
N GLN A 2 -7.59 8.86 1.38
CA GLN A 2 -6.76 9.52 0.35
C GLN A 2 -5.56 8.66 -0.13
N PHE A 3 -5.53 7.37 0.23
CA PHE A 3 -4.37 6.48 0.06
C PHE A 3 -3.92 6.32 -1.41
N PHE A 4 -4.86 6.00 -2.31
CA PHE A 4 -4.58 5.89 -3.74
C PHE A 4 -4.05 7.20 -4.37
N PRO A 5 -4.70 8.37 -4.13
CA PRO A 5 -4.15 9.66 -4.53
C PRO A 5 -2.72 9.92 -4.02
N SER A 6 -2.41 9.56 -2.78
CA SER A 6 -1.08 9.76 -2.20
C SER A 6 0.00 8.89 -2.87
N LEU A 7 -0.30 7.62 -3.18
CA LEU A 7 0.65 6.75 -3.91
C LEU A 7 0.92 7.27 -5.32
N LYS A 8 -0.10 7.78 -6.02
CA LYS A 8 0.09 8.43 -7.33
C LYS A 8 1.00 9.66 -7.21
N LEU A 9 0.86 10.43 -6.13
CA LEU A 9 1.67 11.63 -5.89
C LEU A 9 3.14 11.28 -5.61
N VAL A 10 3.41 10.28 -4.76
CA VAL A 10 4.78 9.79 -4.49
C VAL A 10 5.52 9.41 -5.77
N ARG A 11 4.83 8.84 -6.76
CA ARG A 11 5.45 8.45 -8.05
C ARG A 11 6.01 9.65 -8.84
N VAL A 12 5.37 10.81 -8.75
CA VAL A 12 5.61 11.93 -9.68
C VAL A 12 6.31 13.13 -9.04
N THR A 13 6.46 13.14 -7.71
CA THR A 13 7.09 14.25 -6.97
C THR A 13 8.56 13.97 -6.66
N GLN A 14 9.33 15.03 -6.40
CA GLN A 14 10.73 14.99 -5.97
C GLN A 14 10.96 15.99 -4.83
N GLY A 15 12.06 15.82 -4.07
CA GLY A 15 12.47 16.77 -3.02
C GLY A 15 11.46 16.91 -1.88
N GLU A 16 11.18 18.13 -1.44
CA GLU A 16 10.27 18.43 -0.32
C GLU A 16 8.85 17.89 -0.53
N GLN A 17 8.37 17.88 -1.78
CA GLN A 17 7.05 17.37 -2.13
C GLN A 17 6.97 15.84 -2.02
N LEU A 18 8.10 15.13 -2.15
CA LEU A 18 8.17 13.70 -1.88
C LEU A 18 8.06 13.43 -0.37
N ALA A 19 8.77 14.20 0.47
CA ALA A 19 8.71 14.04 1.92
C ALA A 19 7.28 14.26 2.47
N ALA A 20 6.59 15.30 2.00
CA ALA A 20 5.20 15.55 2.38
C ALA A 20 4.25 14.43 1.92
N ALA A 21 4.49 13.86 0.72
CA ALA A 21 3.70 12.73 0.23
C ALA A 21 3.93 11.45 1.04
N VAL A 22 5.19 11.16 1.42
CA VAL A 22 5.55 10.06 2.32
C VAL A 22 4.87 10.21 3.68
N GLU A 23 4.90 11.41 4.26
CA GLU A 23 4.22 11.68 5.54
C GLU A 23 2.70 11.47 5.42
N ALA A 24 2.08 11.88 4.32
CA ALA A 24 0.65 11.67 4.07
C ALA A 24 0.29 10.18 3.94
N VAL A 25 1.16 9.36 3.33
CA VAL A 25 1.03 7.90 3.32
C VAL A 25 1.11 7.34 4.74
N GLY A 26 2.11 7.76 5.53
CA GLY A 26 2.25 7.36 6.93
C GLY A 26 1.00 7.67 7.77
N LYS A 27 0.44 8.89 7.67
CA LYS A 27 -0.81 9.27 8.34
C LYS A 27 -2.00 8.41 7.93
N SER A 28 -2.01 7.92 6.69
CA SER A 28 -3.08 7.05 6.23
C SER A 28 -3.00 5.66 6.86
N PHE A 29 -1.80 5.16 7.17
CA PHE A 29 -1.64 3.91 7.91
C PHE A 29 -2.14 4.01 9.35
N GLU A 30 -1.98 5.15 10.02
CA GLU A 30 -2.59 5.37 11.35
C GLU A 30 -4.12 5.21 11.32
N VAL A 31 -4.76 5.77 10.29
CA VAL A 31 -6.22 5.69 10.11
C VAL A 31 -6.63 4.26 9.79
N LEU A 32 -5.88 3.57 8.93
CA LEU A 32 -6.15 2.18 8.56
C LEU A 32 -5.96 1.23 9.76
N ASP A 33 -4.96 1.46 10.60
CA ASP A 33 -4.69 0.62 11.76
C ASP A 33 -5.80 0.76 12.81
N GLY A 34 -6.27 1.99 13.05
CA GLY A 34 -7.45 2.24 13.88
C GLY A 34 -8.72 1.59 13.33
N ALA A 35 -8.95 1.70 12.01
CA ALA A 35 -10.07 1.03 11.35
C ALA A 35 -9.96 -0.49 11.42
N PHE A 36 -8.75 -1.05 11.29
CA PHE A 36 -8.51 -2.48 11.35
C PHE A 36 -8.88 -3.04 12.72
N HIS A 37 -8.45 -2.39 13.80
CA HIS A 37 -8.80 -2.80 15.16
C HIS A 37 -10.32 -2.77 15.42
N GLN A 38 -11.02 -1.77 14.88
CA GLN A 38 -12.47 -1.64 15.05
C GLN A 38 -13.26 -2.67 14.21
N CYS A 39 -12.85 -2.87 12.95
CA CYS A 39 -13.60 -3.69 12.00
C CYS A 39 -13.30 -5.19 12.13
N SER A 40 -12.02 -5.56 12.34
CA SER A 40 -11.60 -6.96 12.35
C SER A 40 -12.15 -7.76 13.53
N LYS A 41 -12.41 -7.09 14.67
CA LYS A 41 -12.80 -7.73 15.94
C LYS A 41 -11.85 -8.86 16.34
N GLY A 42 -10.55 -8.70 16.05
CA GLY A 42 -9.49 -9.67 16.34
C GLY A 42 -9.28 -10.75 15.27
N ASN A 43 -10.02 -10.70 14.16
CA ASN A 43 -9.81 -11.61 13.03
C ASN A 43 -8.71 -11.12 12.07
N ALA A 44 -8.41 -11.94 11.07
CA ALA A 44 -7.34 -11.68 10.11
C ALA A 44 -7.64 -10.54 9.12
N PHE A 45 -8.91 -10.20 8.88
CA PHE A 45 -9.36 -9.27 7.85
C PHE A 45 -10.20 -8.11 8.41
N PHE A 46 -10.26 -6.99 7.70
CA PHE A 46 -11.22 -5.91 7.99
C PHE A 46 -12.67 -6.43 7.90
N GLY A 47 -12.93 -7.37 6.99
CA GLY A 47 -14.20 -8.11 6.89
C GLY A 47 -14.47 -9.11 8.01
N GLY A 48 -13.56 -9.27 8.98
CA GLY A 48 -13.65 -10.28 10.02
C GLY A 48 -13.00 -11.59 9.59
N GLU A 49 -13.78 -12.66 9.53
CA GLU A 49 -13.30 -14.02 9.22
C GLU A 49 -12.84 -14.21 7.78
N ARG A 50 -13.31 -13.37 6.85
CA ARG A 50 -13.03 -13.48 5.41
C ARG A 50 -12.71 -12.11 4.83
N VAL A 51 -12.04 -12.11 3.69
CA VAL A 51 -11.80 -10.92 2.86
C VAL A 51 -13.12 -10.18 2.60
N GLY A 52 -13.18 -8.92 3.02
CA GLY A 52 -14.30 -8.02 2.82
C GLY A 52 -13.97 -6.84 1.90
N TYR A 53 -14.89 -5.88 1.82
CA TYR A 53 -14.74 -4.72 0.93
C TYR A 53 -13.49 -3.88 1.23
N LEU A 54 -13.23 -3.58 2.51
CA LEU A 54 -12.07 -2.79 2.90
C LEU A 54 -10.76 -3.53 2.65
N ASP A 55 -10.75 -4.86 2.81
CA ASP A 55 -9.59 -5.69 2.48
C ASP A 55 -9.23 -5.58 1.01
N ILE A 56 -10.23 -5.66 0.12
CA ILE A 56 -10.03 -5.52 -1.33
C ILE A 56 -9.58 -4.10 -1.68
N ALA A 57 -10.24 -3.09 -1.13
CA ALA A 57 -9.96 -1.68 -1.43
C ALA A 57 -8.57 -1.25 -0.96
N PHE A 58 -8.09 -1.77 0.17
CA PHE A 58 -6.74 -1.53 0.63
C PHE A 58 -5.74 -2.46 -0.07
N GLY A 59 -6.06 -3.74 -0.19
CA GLY A 59 -5.18 -4.77 -0.76
C GLY A 59 -4.77 -4.52 -2.20
N CYS A 60 -5.64 -3.93 -3.03
CA CYS A 60 -5.30 -3.57 -4.40
C CYS A 60 -4.23 -2.46 -4.52
N THR A 61 -3.85 -1.82 -3.41
CA THR A 61 -2.79 -0.81 -3.36
C THR A 61 -1.40 -1.40 -3.08
N LEU A 62 -1.30 -2.67 -2.66
CA LEU A 62 -0.04 -3.26 -2.16
C LEU A 62 1.05 -3.32 -3.23
N ALA A 63 0.68 -3.58 -4.49
CA ALA A 63 1.63 -3.53 -5.60
C ALA A 63 2.22 -2.13 -5.81
N TRP A 64 1.41 -1.08 -5.66
CA TRP A 64 1.88 0.30 -5.73
C TRP A 64 2.80 0.63 -4.56
N LEU A 65 2.43 0.23 -3.34
CA LEU A 65 3.23 0.46 -2.14
C LEU A 65 4.65 -0.11 -2.31
N ARG A 66 4.77 -1.41 -2.63
CA ARG A 66 6.05 -2.10 -2.83
C ARG A 66 6.88 -1.49 -3.97
N ALA A 67 6.23 -1.17 -5.09
CA ALA A 67 6.91 -0.56 -6.23
C ALA A 67 7.44 0.83 -5.90
N LEU A 68 6.67 1.65 -5.17
CA LEU A 68 7.09 3.00 -4.83
C LEU A 68 8.22 3.01 -3.81
N GLU A 69 8.22 2.11 -2.81
CA GLU A 69 9.36 1.95 -1.90
C GLU A 69 10.67 1.69 -2.67
N LYS A 70 10.62 0.84 -3.70
CA LYS A 70 11.77 0.55 -4.56
C LYS A 70 12.14 1.71 -5.49
N ILE A 71 11.17 2.43 -6.04
CA ILE A 71 11.41 3.57 -6.94
C ILE A 71 12.01 4.76 -6.18
N VAL A 72 11.46 5.11 -5.01
CA VAL A 72 11.90 6.29 -4.24
C VAL A 72 13.01 5.99 -3.24
N GLY A 73 13.29 4.71 -2.96
CA GLY A 73 14.34 4.29 -2.02
C GLY A 73 14.01 4.58 -0.55
N VAL A 74 12.73 4.76 -0.22
CA VAL A 74 12.24 5.08 1.13
C VAL A 74 11.17 4.07 1.52
N LYS A 75 11.23 3.56 2.76
CA LYS A 75 10.20 2.68 3.32
C LYS A 75 8.93 3.52 3.59
N LEU A 76 7.82 3.14 2.99
CA LEU A 76 6.53 3.82 3.09
C LEU A 76 5.67 3.20 4.20
N PHE A 77 5.81 1.90 4.44
CA PHE A 77 5.10 1.17 5.48
C PHE A 77 6.05 0.71 6.60
N ASP A 78 5.74 1.10 7.83
CA ASP A 78 6.49 0.67 9.01
C ASP A 78 5.76 -0.47 9.73
N GLU A 79 6.26 -1.70 9.55
CA GLU A 79 5.72 -2.91 10.17
C GLU A 79 5.89 -2.96 11.70
N VAL A 80 6.89 -2.24 12.25
CA VAL A 80 7.08 -2.15 13.70
C VAL A 80 6.02 -1.25 14.30
N LYS A 81 5.66 -0.18 13.58
CA LYS A 81 4.61 0.75 13.99
C LYS A 81 3.20 0.18 13.79
N HIS A 82 3.00 -0.62 12.74
CA HIS A 82 1.69 -1.16 12.36
C HIS A 82 1.70 -2.69 12.24
N PRO A 83 2.01 -3.43 13.33
CA PRO A 83 2.20 -4.88 13.27
C PRO A 83 0.91 -5.64 12.89
N ALA A 84 -0.26 -5.10 13.25
CA ALA A 84 -1.54 -5.69 12.89
C ALA A 84 -1.80 -5.61 11.38
N LEU A 85 -1.53 -4.44 10.78
CA LEU A 85 -1.61 -4.28 9.32
C LEU A 85 -0.55 -5.11 8.60
N ALA A 86 0.65 -5.27 9.15
CA ALA A 86 1.68 -6.13 8.55
C ALA A 86 1.18 -7.58 8.46
N LYS A 87 0.65 -8.13 9.56
CA LYS A 87 0.04 -9.47 9.58
C LYS A 87 -1.18 -9.58 8.66
N TRP A 88 -1.97 -8.52 8.56
CA TRP A 88 -3.08 -8.45 7.60
C TRP A 88 -2.57 -8.53 6.16
N MET A 89 -1.49 -7.82 5.79
CA MET A 89 -0.92 -7.87 4.44
C MET A 89 -0.49 -9.29 4.06
N ASP A 90 0.17 -10.00 4.98
CA ASP A 90 0.58 -11.39 4.77
C ASP A 90 -0.63 -12.31 4.59
N SER A 91 -1.65 -12.13 5.43
CA SER A 91 -2.90 -12.91 5.37
C SER A 91 -3.66 -12.65 4.07
N PHE A 92 -3.74 -11.39 3.64
CA PHE A 92 -4.41 -10.98 2.41
C PHE A 92 -3.69 -11.50 1.18
N CYS A 93 -2.36 -11.41 1.12
CA CYS A 93 -1.59 -11.93 -0.02
C CYS A 93 -1.64 -13.46 -0.12
N SER A 94 -1.84 -14.16 1.00
CA SER A 94 -1.92 -15.62 1.05
C SER A 94 -3.33 -16.17 0.89
N ASP A 95 -4.36 -15.32 0.84
CA ASP A 95 -5.73 -15.77 0.65
C ASP A 95 -5.89 -16.37 -0.76
N PRO A 96 -6.52 -17.55 -0.91
CA PRO A 96 -6.67 -18.20 -2.22
C PRO A 96 -7.38 -17.35 -3.28
N ALA A 97 -8.20 -16.38 -2.90
CA ALA A 97 -8.86 -15.46 -3.83
C ALA A 97 -7.94 -14.33 -4.31
N VAL A 98 -6.80 -14.13 -3.67
CA VAL A 98 -5.83 -13.06 -3.94
C VAL A 98 -4.52 -13.61 -4.47
N ASP A 99 -4.15 -14.84 -4.10
CA ASP A 99 -2.91 -15.47 -4.53
C ASP A 99 -2.76 -15.41 -6.06
N GLY A 100 -1.58 -14.97 -6.50
CA GLY A 100 -1.27 -14.72 -7.91
C GLY A 100 -1.91 -13.47 -8.56
N LEU A 101 -2.81 -12.74 -7.89
CA LEU A 101 -3.41 -11.51 -8.45
C LEU A 101 -2.56 -10.26 -8.22
N ILE A 102 -1.79 -10.22 -7.14
CA ILE A 102 -0.88 -9.10 -6.87
C ILE A 102 0.34 -9.25 -7.80
N PRO A 103 0.58 -8.30 -8.71
CA PRO A 103 1.69 -8.41 -9.65
C PRO A 103 3.04 -8.38 -8.93
N GLU A 104 4.00 -9.10 -9.50
CA GLU A 104 5.40 -9.02 -9.09
C GLU A 104 5.90 -7.57 -9.18
N THR A 105 6.73 -7.17 -8.22
CA THR A 105 7.08 -5.77 -7.97
C THR A 105 7.83 -5.16 -9.16
N ASP A 106 8.82 -5.86 -9.73
CA ASP A 106 9.60 -5.34 -10.86
C ASP A 106 8.78 -5.27 -12.14
N ARG A 107 7.93 -6.27 -12.39
CA ARG A 107 6.95 -6.21 -13.48
C ARG A 107 6.01 -5.02 -13.33
N PHE A 108 5.54 -4.74 -12.11
CA PHE A 108 4.67 -3.61 -11.84
C PHE A 108 5.41 -2.28 -12.02
N ILE A 109 6.67 -2.17 -11.61
CA ILE A 109 7.52 -1.00 -11.86
C ILE A 109 7.66 -0.73 -13.36
N GLU A 110 7.92 -1.75 -14.17
CA GLU A 110 7.96 -1.59 -15.63
C GLU A 110 6.64 -1.06 -16.20
N PHE A 111 5.50 -1.56 -15.71
CA PHE A 111 4.20 -1.00 -16.06
C PHE A 111 4.07 0.47 -15.62
N LEU A 112 4.49 0.83 -14.41
CA LEU A 112 4.44 2.21 -13.91
C LEU A 112 5.28 3.19 -14.73
N LYS A 113 6.38 2.73 -15.35
CA LYS A 113 7.19 3.53 -16.27
C LYS A 113 6.48 3.86 -17.58
N LEU A 114 5.49 3.05 -17.98
CA LEU A 114 4.66 3.31 -19.18
C LEU A 114 3.54 4.31 -18.93
N LEU A 115 3.23 4.61 -17.67
CA LEU A 115 2.16 5.55 -17.31
C LEU A 115 2.63 7.01 -17.43
N PRO A 116 1.81 7.91 -18.00
CA PRO A 116 2.13 9.33 -18.11
C PRO A 116 2.54 9.96 -16.76
N GLY A 117 3.53 10.86 -16.79
CA GLY A 117 4.02 11.58 -15.62
C GLY A 117 5.12 10.89 -14.81
N ALA A 118 5.72 9.81 -15.32
CA ALA A 118 6.93 9.25 -14.71
C ALA A 118 8.10 10.26 -14.81
N PRO A 119 8.90 10.46 -13.74
CA PRO A 119 10.07 11.33 -13.81
C PRO A 119 11.05 10.82 -14.91
N PRO A 120 11.73 11.73 -15.64
CA PRO A 120 12.65 11.32 -16.70
C PRO A 120 13.75 10.41 -16.16
N ARG A 121 14.13 9.39 -16.95
CA ARG A 121 15.26 8.51 -16.62
C ARG A 121 16.54 9.36 -16.57
N HIS A 122 17.29 9.28 -15.47
CA HIS A 122 18.67 9.74 -15.40
C HIS A 122 19.58 8.75 -16.14
#